data_AF-A0A943IMF0-F1
#
_entry.id   AF-A0A943IMF0-F1
#
_cell.length_a   1.000
_cell.length_b   1.000
_cell.length_c   1.000
_cell.angle_alpha   90.00
_cell.angle_beta   90.00
_cell.angle_gamma   90.00
#
_symmetry.space_group_name_H-M   'P 1'
#
loop_
_entity.id
_entity.type
_entity.pdbx_description
1 polymer ?
#
loop_
_entity_poly.entity_id
_entity_poly.type
_entity_poly.pdbx_seq_one_letter_code
_entity_poly.pdbx_strand_id
1 'polypeptide(L)'
;MALINAVIMNEENTLITEFPKNYLDIYEELCSIGIRKALERIPLTDNEDDPIRVKLYADSDIGNHLLFLLTESSTLADANTAAFAVQNADEDIQQELEQNLLNDQYTGIAELLRDIKDMTYQAGQVKMSFFCPLDGNIEDSEYGGTTPVGNLYLKGYEWDIRELLEMEQSSPEDEMAQFFDDDEGIKEKLVSAVWTVDEYKGKLYGRIDCRFKEELTEDETEIFKDWLIGQCADGFGEHVEQQPIHTEDGDLFVSFWHPGDSYFLCTEDELDDCIENSQGMQFGGI
;
A
#
# COMPACT_ATOMS: atom_id res chain seq x y z
N MET A 1 20.02 -8.78 -4.89
CA MET A 1 21.24 -9.09 -4.10
C MET A 1 21.00 -8.51 -2.72
N ALA A 2 21.26 -9.24 -1.64
CA ALA A 2 21.00 -8.75 -0.29
C ALA A 2 21.68 -7.39 -0.04
N LEU A 3 20.93 -6.44 0.51
CA LEU A 3 21.44 -5.12 0.88
C LEU A 3 21.93 -5.10 2.32
N ILE A 4 21.24 -5.83 3.22
CA ILE A 4 21.60 -5.92 4.62
C ILE A 4 21.63 -7.38 5.03
N ASN A 5 22.63 -7.77 5.80
CA ASN A 5 22.68 -9.04 6.49
C ASN A 5 22.43 -8.82 7.99
N ALA A 6 21.77 -9.78 8.63
CA ALA A 6 21.43 -9.73 10.04
C ALA A 6 21.88 -11.00 10.77
N VAL A 7 22.54 -10.82 11.91
CA VAL A 7 22.81 -11.87 12.89
C VAL A 7 21.87 -11.64 14.07
N ILE A 8 20.91 -12.56 14.24
CA ILE A 8 19.87 -12.48 15.27
C ILE A 8 20.13 -13.59 16.29
N MET A 9 20.34 -13.19 17.54
CA MET A 9 20.64 -14.09 18.65
C MET A 9 19.48 -14.11 19.63
N ASN A 10 19.07 -15.30 20.05
CA ASN A 10 18.08 -15.52 21.10
C ASN A 10 18.60 -16.63 22.02
N GLU A 11 18.98 -16.25 23.24
CA GLU A 11 19.67 -17.14 24.18
C GLU A 11 20.91 -17.81 23.56
N GLU A 12 20.91 -19.14 23.37
CA GLU A 12 21.99 -19.90 22.74
C GLU A 12 21.82 -20.08 21.22
N ASN A 13 20.68 -19.68 20.67
CA ASN A 13 20.37 -19.86 19.24
C ASN A 13 20.83 -18.63 18.44
N THR A 14 21.30 -18.86 17.22
CA THR A 14 21.71 -17.80 16.29
C THR A 14 21.10 -18.08 14.92
N LEU A 15 20.48 -17.05 14.35
CA LEU A 15 20.00 -17.00 12.98
C LEU A 15 20.86 -16.00 12.22
N ILE A 16 21.29 -16.38 11.02
CA ILE A 16 21.89 -15.48 10.05
C ILE A 16 20.91 -15.38 8.89
N THR A 17 20.50 -14.17 8.57
CA THR A 17 19.52 -13.90 7.52
C THR A 17 19.90 -12.65 6.74
N GLU A 18 19.14 -12.34 5.70
CA GLU A 18 19.40 -11.26 4.76
C GLU A 18 18.12 -10.50 4.43
N PHE A 19 18.29 -9.23 4.07
CA PHE A 19 17.22 -8.30 3.73
C PHE A 19 17.46 -7.63 2.36
N PRO A 20 16.38 -7.35 1.60
CA PRO A 20 14.99 -7.62 1.96
C PRO A 20 14.61 -9.11 1.85
N LYS A 21 13.60 -9.53 2.60
CA LYS A 21 13.05 -10.90 2.60
C LYS A 21 11.54 -10.86 2.83
N ASN A 22 10.83 -11.84 2.27
CA ASN A 22 9.40 -12.00 2.50
C ASN A 22 9.09 -12.12 4.00
N TYR A 23 8.04 -11.43 4.45
CA TYR A 23 7.70 -11.32 5.87
C TYR A 23 7.42 -12.68 6.54
N LEU A 24 6.74 -13.60 5.83
CA LEU A 24 6.44 -14.94 6.35
C LEU A 24 7.72 -15.77 6.46
N ASP A 25 8.58 -15.73 5.45
CA ASP A 25 9.84 -16.48 5.44
C ASP A 25 10.72 -16.09 6.64
N ILE A 26 10.91 -14.79 6.89
CA ILE A 26 11.70 -14.36 8.04
C ILE A 26 10.99 -14.67 9.37
N TYR A 27 9.67 -14.58 9.45
CA TYR A 27 8.95 -14.99 10.65
C TYR A 27 9.14 -16.48 10.96
N GLU A 28 9.14 -17.35 9.95
CA GLU A 28 9.45 -18.77 10.09
C GLU A 28 10.90 -19.01 10.54
N GLU A 29 11.86 -18.27 9.97
CA GLU A 29 13.26 -18.32 10.40
C GLU A 29 13.44 -17.88 11.87
N LEU A 30 12.81 -16.77 12.27
CA LEU A 30 12.77 -16.31 13.67
C LEU A 30 12.15 -17.38 14.57
N CYS A 31 11.13 -18.08 14.07
CA CYS A 31 10.49 -19.15 14.80
C CYS A 31 11.45 -20.33 15.07
N SER A 32 12.37 -20.61 14.15
CA SER A 32 13.36 -21.69 14.30
C SER A 32 14.32 -21.47 15.47
N ILE A 33 14.58 -20.22 15.84
CA ILE A 33 15.44 -19.84 16.98
C ILE A 33 14.63 -19.47 18.24
N GLY A 34 13.33 -19.75 18.26
CA GLY A 34 12.47 -19.55 19.43
C GLY A 34 11.87 -18.16 19.58
N ILE A 35 12.03 -17.28 18.60
CA ILE A 35 11.38 -15.97 18.60
C ILE A 35 9.96 -16.13 18.03
N ARG A 36 8.95 -15.61 18.75
CA ARG A 36 7.52 -15.60 18.35
C ARG A 36 6.98 -14.18 18.40
N LYS A 37 7.73 -13.25 17.82
CA LYS A 37 7.40 -11.83 17.77
C LYS A 37 7.39 -11.38 16.31
N ALA A 38 6.48 -10.48 15.98
CA ALA A 38 6.45 -9.76 14.72
C ALA A 38 7.72 -8.88 14.57
N LEU A 39 8.11 -8.56 13.34
CA LEU A 39 9.37 -7.88 13.04
C LEU A 39 9.42 -6.47 13.64
N GLU A 40 8.29 -5.77 13.69
CA GLU A 40 8.11 -4.43 14.25
C GLU A 40 8.32 -4.43 15.77
N ARG A 41 8.34 -5.60 16.41
CA ARG A 41 8.53 -5.76 17.86
C ARG A 41 9.94 -6.22 18.23
N ILE A 42 10.85 -6.29 17.26
CA ILE A 42 12.23 -6.73 17.47
C ILE A 42 13.17 -5.56 17.17
N PRO A 43 13.69 -4.87 18.21
CA PRO A 43 14.60 -3.74 18.01
C PRO A 43 15.98 -4.18 17.54
N LEU A 44 16.69 -3.27 16.88
CA LEU A 44 18.06 -3.45 16.38
C LEU A 44 19.11 -3.20 17.48
N THR A 45 18.97 -3.90 18.61
CA THR A 45 19.85 -3.77 19.78
C THR A 45 20.87 -4.91 19.83
N ASP A 46 22.10 -4.61 20.24
CA ASP A 46 23.15 -5.60 20.51
C ASP A 46 23.59 -5.61 21.99
N ASN A 47 22.75 -5.06 22.88
CA ASN A 47 23.06 -5.04 24.31
C ASN A 47 23.03 -6.45 24.90
N GLU A 48 24.05 -6.80 25.71
CA GLU A 48 24.18 -8.13 26.31
C GLU A 48 23.03 -8.51 27.25
N ASP A 49 22.34 -7.51 27.82
CA ASP A 49 21.22 -7.70 28.73
C ASP A 49 19.88 -7.95 28.00
N ASP A 50 19.83 -7.71 26.68
CA ASP A 50 18.61 -7.89 25.91
C ASP A 50 18.38 -9.35 25.54
N PRO A 51 17.13 -9.86 25.62
CA PRO A 51 16.83 -11.26 25.34
C PRO A 51 17.04 -11.62 23.86
N ILE A 52 16.82 -10.65 22.98
CA ILE A 52 17.05 -10.76 21.54
C ILE A 52 18.08 -9.71 21.17
N ARG A 53 19.16 -10.14 20.54
CA ARG A 53 20.22 -9.25 20.06
C ARG A 53 20.32 -9.34 18.55
N VAL A 54 20.48 -8.21 17.90
CA VAL A 54 20.54 -8.06 16.45
C VAL A 54 21.79 -7.27 16.09
N LYS A 55 22.64 -7.85 15.25
CA LYS A 55 23.73 -7.13 14.59
C LYS A 55 23.47 -7.09 13.10
N LEU A 56 23.53 -5.91 12.52
CA LEU A 56 23.43 -5.73 11.07
C LEU A 56 24.82 -5.49 10.47
N TYR A 57 25.01 -5.96 9.24
CA TYR A 57 26.21 -5.67 8.45
C TYR A 57 25.88 -5.74 6.95
N ALA A 58 26.69 -5.09 6.12
CA ALA A 58 26.49 -5.06 4.68
C ALA A 58 27.82 -5.20 3.94
N ASP A 59 27.78 -5.89 2.80
CA ASP A 59 28.96 -6.10 1.95
C ASP A 59 29.05 -5.07 0.81
N SER A 60 27.95 -4.37 0.50
CA SER A 60 27.87 -3.35 -0.54
C SER A 60 27.98 -1.94 0.02
N ASP A 61 28.46 -1.00 -0.79
CA ASP A 61 28.52 0.42 -0.39
C ASP A 61 27.11 0.94 -0.06
N ILE A 62 26.14 0.69 -0.95
CA ILE A 62 24.72 1.05 -0.72
C ILE A 62 24.20 0.46 0.60
N GLY A 63 24.44 -0.82 0.86
CA GLY A 63 24.02 -1.46 2.10
C GLY A 63 24.65 -0.81 3.34
N ASN A 64 25.94 -0.46 3.27
CA ASN A 64 26.63 0.22 4.37
C ASN A 64 26.05 1.62 4.63
N HIS A 65 25.71 2.37 3.58
CA HIS A 65 25.04 3.66 3.72
C HIS A 65 23.62 3.51 4.29
N LEU A 66 22.89 2.46 3.90
CA LEU A 66 21.57 2.15 4.45
C LEU A 66 21.63 1.84 5.95
N LEU A 67 22.68 1.14 6.41
CA LEU A 67 22.88 0.86 7.84
C LEU A 67 23.04 2.13 8.69
N PHE A 68 23.60 3.22 8.15
CA PHE A 68 23.73 4.48 8.88
C PHE A 68 22.39 5.17 9.17
N LEU A 69 21.33 4.81 8.45
CA LEU A 69 19.99 5.34 8.66
C LEU A 69 19.22 4.58 9.75
N LEU A 70 19.71 3.40 10.15
CA LEU A 70 19.11 2.56 11.18
C LEU A 70 19.71 2.88 12.54
N THR A 71 18.84 2.90 13.55
CA THR A 71 19.20 3.22 14.94
C THR A 71 18.84 2.07 15.87
N GLU A 72 19.30 2.09 17.12
CA GLU A 72 18.88 1.11 18.13
C GLU A 72 17.36 1.15 18.41
N SER A 73 16.69 2.27 18.11
CA SER A 73 15.23 2.38 18.19
C SER A 73 14.50 1.85 16.95
N SER A 74 15.22 1.58 15.86
CA SER A 74 14.67 0.93 14.68
C SER A 74 14.46 -0.56 14.95
N THR A 75 13.68 -1.20 14.10
CA THR A 75 13.24 -2.59 14.22
C THR A 75 13.73 -3.42 13.04
N LEU A 76 13.58 -4.75 13.13
CA LEU A 76 13.82 -5.63 11.98
C LEU A 76 12.89 -5.29 10.81
N ALA A 77 11.67 -4.78 11.07
CA ALA A 77 10.76 -4.33 10.03
C ALA A 77 11.37 -3.12 9.29
N ASP A 78 11.85 -2.10 10.01
CA ASP A 78 12.46 -0.92 9.39
C ASP A 78 13.66 -1.28 8.50
N ALA A 79 14.49 -2.22 8.94
CA ALA A 79 15.63 -2.69 8.15
C ALA A 79 15.18 -3.45 6.89
N ASN A 80 14.15 -4.29 7.00
CA ASN A 80 13.60 -5.03 5.88
C ASN A 80 12.95 -4.09 4.86
N THR A 81 12.11 -3.16 5.33
CA THR A 81 11.40 -2.17 4.50
C THR A 81 12.35 -1.24 3.78
N ALA A 82 13.37 -0.73 4.46
CA ALA A 82 14.36 0.13 3.83
C ALA A 82 15.15 -0.62 2.74
N ALA A 83 15.54 -1.86 3.01
CA ALA A 83 16.21 -2.70 2.02
C ALA A 83 15.27 -3.04 0.86
N PHE A 84 13.98 -3.25 1.14
CA PHE A 84 12.97 -3.56 0.12
C PHE A 84 12.78 -2.37 -0.81
N ALA A 85 12.56 -1.18 -0.25
CA ALA A 85 12.32 0.05 -1.00
C ALA A 85 13.51 0.42 -1.89
N VAL A 86 14.75 0.29 -1.40
CA VAL A 86 15.94 0.59 -2.20
C VAL A 86 16.17 -0.45 -3.29
N GLN A 87 15.92 -1.74 -3.00
CA GLN A 87 16.12 -2.82 -3.98
C GLN A 87 15.08 -2.79 -5.10
N ASN A 88 13.83 -2.43 -4.78
CA ASN A 88 12.70 -2.46 -5.71
C ASN A 88 12.31 -1.06 -6.21
N ALA A 89 13.14 -0.04 -5.97
CA ALA A 89 12.92 1.29 -6.55
C ALA A 89 12.87 1.22 -8.07
N ASP A 90 12.01 2.04 -8.68
CA ASP A 90 11.84 2.12 -10.13
C ASP A 90 13.19 2.39 -10.82
N GLU A 91 13.44 1.70 -11.93
CA GLU A 91 14.70 1.81 -12.70
C GLU A 91 15.01 3.26 -13.13
N ASP A 92 13.98 4.08 -13.34
CA ASP A 92 14.13 5.48 -13.74
C ASP A 92 14.68 6.36 -12.60
N ILE A 93 14.45 5.99 -11.34
CA ILE A 93 14.92 6.73 -10.17
C ILE A 93 16.13 6.08 -9.50
N GLN A 94 16.39 4.79 -9.79
CA GLN A 94 17.39 3.98 -9.10
C GLN A 94 18.77 4.65 -9.10
N GLN A 95 19.20 5.21 -10.23
CA GLN A 95 20.50 5.87 -10.34
C GLN A 95 20.62 7.13 -9.46
N GLU A 96 19.55 7.92 -9.34
CA GLU A 96 19.52 9.13 -8.51
C GLU A 96 19.45 8.75 -7.02
N LEU A 97 18.57 7.80 -6.68
CA LEU A 97 18.44 7.25 -5.34
C LEU A 97 19.77 6.71 -4.79
N GLU A 98 20.47 5.87 -5.58
CA GLU A 98 21.77 5.32 -5.20
C GLU A 98 22.81 6.43 -4.98
N GLN A 99 22.83 7.46 -5.82
CA GLN A 99 23.73 8.60 -5.62
C GLN A 99 23.40 9.38 -4.35
N ASN A 100 22.12 9.59 -4.05
CA ASN A 100 21.70 10.29 -2.83
C ASN A 100 22.10 9.50 -1.58
N LEU A 101 21.94 8.17 -1.61
CA LEU A 101 22.41 7.26 -0.55
C LEU A 101 23.93 7.33 -0.36
N LEU A 102 24.71 7.17 -1.44
CA LEU A 102 26.19 7.19 -1.38
C LEU A 102 26.76 8.54 -0.91
N ASN A 103 25.98 9.62 -1.05
CA ASN A 103 26.36 10.96 -0.61
C ASN A 103 25.79 11.32 0.77
N ASP A 104 25.23 10.35 1.51
CA ASP A 104 24.67 10.52 2.86
C ASP A 104 23.61 11.65 2.93
N GLN A 105 22.74 11.74 1.91
CA GLN A 105 21.73 12.80 1.86
C GLN A 105 20.53 12.57 2.79
N TYR A 106 20.36 11.36 3.31
CA TYR A 106 19.26 11.00 4.20
C TYR A 106 19.71 10.94 5.65
N THR A 107 18.86 11.39 6.56
CA THR A 107 19.11 11.37 8.01
C THR A 107 18.42 10.22 8.74
N GLY A 108 17.52 9.51 8.07
CA GLY A 108 16.84 8.33 8.60
C GLY A 108 15.91 7.67 7.56
N ILE A 109 15.38 6.51 7.93
CA ILE A 109 14.53 5.69 7.04
C ILE A 109 13.28 6.43 6.56
N ALA A 110 12.61 7.17 7.43
CA ALA A 110 11.41 7.90 7.05
C ALA A 110 11.66 8.94 5.94
N GLU A 111 12.82 9.60 5.96
CA GLU A 111 13.20 10.56 4.92
C GLU A 111 13.53 9.87 3.61
N LEU A 112 14.27 8.76 3.67
CA LEU A 112 14.58 7.91 2.51
C LEU A 112 13.29 7.42 1.83
N LEU A 113 12.36 6.83 2.59
CA LEU A 113 11.12 6.30 2.02
C LEU A 113 10.25 7.39 1.40
N ARG A 114 10.20 8.57 2.04
CA ARG A 114 9.47 9.72 1.48
C ARG A 114 10.09 10.18 0.16
N ASP A 115 11.41 10.28 0.08
CA ASP A 115 12.10 10.73 -1.13
C ASP A 115 11.94 9.73 -2.27
N ILE A 116 12.02 8.41 -1.99
CA ILE A 116 11.70 7.36 -2.97
C ILE A 116 10.29 7.57 -3.52
N LYS A 117 9.29 7.71 -2.63
CA LYS A 117 7.90 7.94 -3.03
C LYS A 117 7.75 9.21 -3.87
N ASP A 118 8.39 10.30 -3.47
CA ASP A 118 8.35 11.58 -4.19
C ASP A 118 9.00 11.46 -5.58
N MET A 119 10.18 10.84 -5.69
CA MET A 119 10.87 10.60 -6.96
C MET A 119 10.04 9.73 -7.91
N THR A 120 9.51 8.59 -7.42
CA THR A 120 8.61 7.71 -8.18
C THR A 120 7.39 8.48 -8.68
N TYR A 121 6.77 9.27 -7.81
CA TYR A 121 5.62 10.09 -8.16
C TYR A 121 5.93 11.15 -9.24
N GLN A 122 7.14 11.71 -9.27
CA GLN A 122 7.57 12.64 -10.31
C GLN A 122 7.92 11.94 -11.64
N ALA A 123 8.33 10.67 -11.61
CA ALA A 123 8.61 9.90 -12.81
C ALA A 123 7.34 9.63 -13.65
N GLY A 124 6.19 9.44 -12.99
CA GLY A 124 4.90 9.25 -13.65
C GLY A 124 4.33 10.53 -14.26
N GLN A 125 4.60 10.78 -15.55
CA GLN A 125 4.20 11.99 -16.27
C GLN A 125 2.70 12.04 -16.59
N VAL A 126 2.12 10.88 -16.88
CA VAL A 126 0.70 10.75 -17.21
C VAL A 126 -0.09 10.42 -15.96
N LYS A 127 -1.16 11.17 -15.73
CA LYS A 127 -2.09 10.93 -14.61
C LYS A 127 -3.41 10.47 -15.17
N MET A 128 -3.96 9.43 -14.59
CA MET A 128 -5.30 8.96 -14.90
C MET A 128 -6.00 8.59 -13.60
N SER A 129 -7.16 9.17 -13.37
CA SER A 129 -7.99 8.88 -12.22
C SER A 129 -9.17 8.03 -12.65
N PHE A 130 -9.44 6.99 -11.87
CA PHE A 130 -10.60 6.11 -12.03
C PHE A 130 -11.56 6.31 -10.89
N PHE A 131 -12.85 6.17 -11.16
CA PHE A 131 -13.92 6.32 -10.20
C PHE A 131 -14.80 5.08 -10.14
N CYS A 132 -15.17 4.69 -8.93
CA CYS A 132 -16.15 3.64 -8.68
C CYS A 132 -17.15 4.07 -7.59
N PRO A 133 -18.36 3.46 -7.55
CA PRO A 133 -19.28 3.63 -6.43
C PRO A 133 -18.62 3.26 -5.10
N LEU A 134 -19.02 3.98 -4.04
CA LEU A 134 -18.59 3.71 -2.68
C LEU A 134 -19.80 3.36 -1.83
N ASP A 135 -19.79 2.17 -1.25
CA ASP A 135 -20.80 1.67 -0.33
C ASP A 135 -20.23 1.62 1.09
N GLY A 136 -21.12 1.58 2.08
CA GLY A 136 -20.69 1.29 3.44
C GLY A 136 -21.78 0.75 4.32
N ASN A 137 -21.35 0.08 5.37
CA ASN A 137 -22.20 -0.59 6.35
C ASN A 137 -21.72 -0.24 7.75
N ILE A 138 -22.65 0.01 8.66
CA ILE A 138 -22.36 0.12 10.09
C ILE A 138 -22.67 -1.21 10.76
N GLU A 139 -21.72 -1.73 11.53
CA GLU A 139 -21.97 -2.80 12.49
C GLU A 139 -22.28 -2.20 13.87
N ASP A 140 -23.48 -2.49 14.36
CA ASP A 140 -23.87 -2.12 15.72
C ASP A 140 -23.45 -3.23 16.69
N SER A 141 -22.47 -2.92 17.53
CA SER A 141 -21.94 -3.82 18.56
C SER A 141 -22.99 -4.30 19.59
N GLU A 142 -24.12 -3.59 19.76
CA GLU A 142 -25.19 -3.98 20.69
C GLU A 142 -26.17 -5.01 20.09
N TYR A 143 -26.38 -4.97 18.77
CA TYR A 143 -27.39 -5.79 18.08
C TYR A 143 -26.80 -6.82 17.10
N GLY A 144 -25.49 -6.79 16.84
CA GLY A 144 -24.73 -7.81 16.11
C GLY A 144 -25.13 -7.95 14.64
N GLY A 145 -25.54 -6.85 14.01
CA GLY A 145 -25.94 -6.81 12.60
C GLY A 145 -25.35 -5.61 11.86
N THR A 146 -25.18 -5.77 10.55
CA THR A 146 -24.72 -4.71 9.66
C THR A 146 -25.90 -4.02 9.00
N THR A 147 -25.84 -2.69 8.90
CA THR A 147 -26.86 -1.86 8.26
C THR A 147 -26.22 -0.97 7.20
N PRO A 148 -26.72 -0.96 5.95
CA PRO A 148 -26.18 -0.11 4.90
C PRO A 148 -26.41 1.37 5.23
N VAL A 149 -25.39 2.20 5.00
CA VAL A 149 -25.48 3.65 5.18
C VAL A 149 -25.62 4.36 3.85
N GLY A 150 -26.27 5.53 3.87
CA GLY A 150 -26.37 6.38 2.69
C GLY A 150 -25.06 7.10 2.39
N ASN A 151 -24.85 7.44 1.12
CA ASN A 151 -23.65 8.16 0.69
C ASN A 151 -23.40 9.51 1.42
N LEU A 152 -24.46 10.19 1.87
CA LEU A 152 -24.31 11.41 2.68
C LEU A 152 -23.64 11.14 4.04
N TYR A 153 -23.86 9.94 4.61
CA TYR A 153 -23.17 9.51 5.83
C TYR A 153 -21.69 9.27 5.54
N LEU A 154 -21.37 8.52 4.49
CA LEU A 154 -19.98 8.28 4.05
C LEU A 154 -19.23 9.59 3.82
N LYS A 155 -19.88 10.57 3.17
CA LYS A 155 -19.34 11.91 2.98
C LYS A 155 -19.02 12.62 4.31
N GLY A 156 -19.81 12.38 5.36
CA GLY A 156 -19.53 12.91 6.70
C GLY A 156 -18.24 12.36 7.32
N TYR A 157 -17.81 11.18 6.90
CA TYR A 157 -16.61 10.46 7.33
C TYR A 157 -15.51 10.45 6.26
N GLU A 158 -15.57 11.32 5.25
CA GLU A 158 -14.58 11.34 4.15
C GLU A 158 -13.14 11.42 4.68
N TRP A 159 -12.91 12.24 5.71
CA TRP A 159 -11.58 12.42 6.29
C TRP A 159 -11.08 11.13 6.95
N ASP A 160 -11.91 10.46 7.75
CA ASP A 160 -11.56 9.21 8.41
C ASP A 160 -11.34 8.07 7.41
N ILE A 161 -12.15 8.03 6.33
CA ILE A 161 -11.98 7.07 5.23
C ILE A 161 -10.65 7.31 4.52
N ARG A 162 -10.31 8.58 4.24
CA ARG A 162 -9.04 8.93 3.61
C ARG A 162 -7.84 8.59 4.50
N GLU A 163 -7.95 8.85 5.81
CA GLU A 163 -6.91 8.49 6.79
C GLU A 163 -6.67 6.98 6.82
N LEU A 164 -7.73 6.17 6.86
CA LEU A 164 -7.62 4.71 6.76
C LEU A 164 -6.88 4.28 5.48
N LEU A 165 -7.29 4.82 4.32
CA LEU A 165 -6.68 4.48 3.03
C LEU A 165 -5.20 4.88 2.95
N GLU A 166 -4.84 6.02 3.55
CA GLU A 166 -3.45 6.48 3.64
C GLU A 166 -2.61 5.55 4.53
N MET A 167 -3.18 5.06 5.64
CA MET A 167 -2.51 4.12 6.54
C MET A 167 -2.26 2.77 5.87
N GLU A 168 -3.28 2.20 5.21
CA GLU A 168 -3.21 0.88 4.54
C GLU A 168 -2.33 0.86 3.27
N GLN A 169 -1.90 2.03 2.77
CA GLN A 169 -1.01 2.17 1.61
C GLN A 169 0.29 2.93 1.95
N SER A 170 0.66 2.95 3.24
CA SER A 170 1.81 3.73 3.72
C SER A 170 3.15 3.02 3.53
N SER A 171 3.17 1.68 3.46
CA SER A 171 4.39 0.89 3.32
C SER A 171 4.77 0.71 1.85
N PRO A 172 6.07 0.74 1.50
CA PRO A 172 6.56 0.40 0.15
C PRO A 172 6.15 -1.01 -0.31
N GLU A 173 6.07 -1.97 0.62
CA GLU A 173 5.64 -3.34 0.35
C GLU A 173 4.17 -3.44 -0.09
N ASP A 174 3.37 -2.42 0.22
CA ASP A 174 1.94 -2.35 -0.10
C ASP A 174 1.68 -1.54 -1.38
N GLU A 175 2.73 -1.10 -2.10
CA GLU A 175 2.58 -0.31 -3.33
C GLU A 175 1.87 -1.14 -4.42
N MET A 176 0.62 -0.76 -4.73
CA MET A 176 -0.26 -1.59 -5.54
C MET A 176 0.20 -1.84 -6.97
N ALA A 177 1.01 -0.94 -7.52
CA ALA A 177 1.56 -1.07 -8.88
C ALA A 177 2.41 -2.35 -9.05
N GLN A 178 3.08 -2.81 -7.98
CA GLN A 178 3.94 -4.00 -8.05
C GLN A 178 3.16 -5.30 -8.27
N PHE A 179 1.87 -5.32 -7.94
CA PHE A 179 1.00 -6.51 -8.06
C PHE A 179 0.33 -6.62 -9.43
N PHE A 180 0.63 -5.71 -10.36
CA PHE A 180 0.12 -5.79 -11.72
C PHE A 180 0.97 -6.76 -12.56
N ASP A 181 0.36 -7.82 -13.06
CA ASP A 181 1.00 -8.83 -13.92
C ASP A 181 0.18 -9.25 -15.16
N ASP A 182 -0.96 -8.59 -15.41
CA ASP A 182 -1.87 -8.95 -16.49
C ASP A 182 -1.34 -8.61 -17.90
N ASP A 183 -0.48 -7.58 -18.03
CA ASP A 183 0.14 -7.17 -19.30
C ASP A 183 1.53 -6.54 -19.11
N GLU A 184 2.55 -7.02 -19.83
CA GLU A 184 3.92 -6.50 -19.69
C GLU A 184 4.05 -5.03 -20.14
N GLY A 185 3.27 -4.59 -21.13
CA GLY A 185 3.32 -3.21 -21.62
C GLY A 185 2.74 -2.22 -20.62
N ILE A 186 1.62 -2.57 -19.97
CA ILE A 186 1.07 -1.76 -18.87
C ILE A 186 2.01 -1.80 -17.67
N LYS A 187 2.58 -2.96 -17.35
CA LYS A 187 3.51 -3.11 -16.22
C LYS A 187 4.75 -2.22 -16.35
N GLU A 188 5.33 -2.11 -17.55
CA GLU A 188 6.46 -1.20 -17.80
C GLU A 188 6.07 0.27 -17.67
N LYS A 189 4.80 0.62 -17.93
CA LYS A 189 4.29 1.98 -17.88
C LYS A 189 3.78 2.38 -16.49
N LEU A 190 3.25 1.45 -15.71
CA LEU A 190 2.58 1.71 -14.44
C LEU A 190 3.59 2.12 -13.37
N VAL A 191 3.39 3.30 -12.80
CA VAL A 191 4.26 3.87 -11.77
C VAL A 191 3.63 3.76 -10.39
N SER A 192 2.35 4.09 -10.28
CA SER A 192 1.62 4.00 -9.01
C SER A 192 0.13 3.80 -9.25
N ALA A 193 -0.55 3.12 -8.33
CA ALA A 193 -2.00 3.08 -8.22
C ALA A 193 -2.37 3.30 -6.76
N VAL A 194 -3.08 4.38 -6.45
CA VAL A 194 -3.37 4.78 -5.06
C VAL A 194 -4.86 4.97 -4.88
N TRP A 195 -5.46 4.21 -3.97
CA TRP A 195 -6.87 4.30 -3.61
C TRP A 195 -7.09 5.49 -2.67
N THR A 196 -8.15 6.23 -2.94
CA THR A 196 -8.62 7.36 -2.15
C THR A 196 -10.13 7.54 -2.36
N VAL A 197 -10.69 8.61 -1.82
CA VAL A 197 -12.07 9.00 -2.06
C VAL A 197 -12.13 10.45 -2.53
N ASP A 198 -13.15 10.78 -3.32
CA ASP A 198 -13.37 12.16 -3.76
C ASP A 198 -14.86 12.49 -3.92
N GLU A 199 -15.20 13.74 -3.67
CA GLU A 199 -16.56 14.23 -3.85
C GLU A 199 -16.80 14.63 -5.30
N TYR A 200 -17.78 13.99 -5.93
CA TYR A 200 -18.25 14.37 -7.25
C TYR A 200 -19.77 14.64 -7.24
N LYS A 201 -20.16 15.85 -7.66
CA LYS A 201 -21.57 16.30 -7.74
C LYS A 201 -22.39 16.03 -6.46
N GLY A 202 -21.77 16.18 -5.29
CA GLY A 202 -22.45 16.04 -3.99
C GLY A 202 -22.50 14.61 -3.44
N LYS A 203 -21.90 13.63 -4.12
CA LYS A 203 -21.74 12.25 -3.65
C LYS A 203 -20.25 11.90 -3.50
N LEU A 204 -19.93 11.08 -2.51
CA LEU A 204 -18.58 10.54 -2.32
C LEU A 204 -18.40 9.29 -3.19
N TYR A 205 -17.29 9.20 -3.91
CA TYR A 205 -16.94 8.06 -4.74
C TYR A 205 -15.58 7.50 -4.31
N GLY A 206 -15.36 6.22 -4.58
CA GLY A 206 -14.02 5.66 -4.59
C GLY A 206 -13.27 6.25 -5.78
N ARG A 207 -12.02 6.66 -5.55
CA ARG A 207 -11.13 7.20 -6.58
C ARG A 207 -9.82 6.45 -6.53
N ILE A 208 -9.32 6.02 -7.68
CA ILE A 208 -7.99 5.43 -7.80
C ILE A 208 -7.15 6.38 -8.65
N ASP A 209 -6.11 6.95 -8.04
CA ASP A 209 -5.16 7.82 -8.71
C ASP A 209 -3.98 7.00 -9.23
N CYS A 210 -3.93 6.85 -10.55
CA CYS A 210 -2.88 6.13 -11.24
C CYS A 210 -1.91 7.06 -11.94
N ARG A 211 -0.64 6.65 -11.96
CA ARG A 211 0.41 7.33 -12.72
C ARG A 211 1.08 6.37 -13.67
N PHE A 212 1.40 6.88 -14.85
CA PHE A 212 2.07 6.15 -15.89
C PHE A 212 3.24 6.94 -16.47
N LYS A 213 4.26 6.23 -16.95
CA LYS A 213 5.39 6.80 -17.69
C LYS A 213 4.93 7.35 -19.05
N GLU A 214 3.97 6.66 -19.67
CA GLU A 214 3.40 6.98 -20.98
C GLU A 214 1.87 6.79 -20.97
N GLU A 215 1.18 7.29 -22.00
CA GLU A 215 -0.27 7.11 -22.13
C GLU A 215 -0.61 5.64 -22.38
N LEU A 216 -1.68 5.16 -21.74
CA LEU A 216 -2.29 3.88 -22.09
C LEU A 216 -3.10 4.04 -23.38
N THR A 217 -3.03 3.02 -24.23
CA THR A 217 -3.98 2.87 -25.34
C THR A 217 -5.37 2.53 -24.82
N GLU A 218 -6.39 2.62 -25.67
CA GLU A 218 -7.76 2.25 -25.31
C GLU A 218 -7.84 0.77 -24.85
N ASP A 219 -7.20 -0.15 -25.58
CA ASP A 219 -7.16 -1.57 -25.22
C ASP A 219 -6.44 -1.82 -23.88
N GLU A 220 -5.31 -1.13 -23.64
CA GLU A 220 -4.59 -1.21 -22.36
C GLU A 220 -5.41 -0.63 -21.20
N THR A 221 -6.18 0.43 -21.47
CA THR A 221 -7.04 1.04 -20.46
C THR A 221 -8.13 0.07 -20.00
N GLU A 222 -8.76 -0.67 -20.92
CA GLU A 222 -9.77 -1.67 -20.56
C GLU A 222 -9.18 -2.85 -19.77
N ILE A 223 -8.00 -3.35 -20.15
CA ILE A 223 -7.28 -4.38 -19.37
C ILE A 223 -6.98 -3.86 -17.96
N PHE A 224 -6.52 -2.61 -17.86
CA PHE A 224 -6.20 -2.01 -16.57
C PHE A 224 -7.45 -1.77 -15.71
N LYS A 225 -8.60 -1.40 -16.31
CA LYS A 225 -9.88 -1.31 -15.60
C LYS A 225 -10.30 -2.68 -15.03
N ASP A 226 -10.16 -3.75 -15.80
CA ASP A 226 -10.48 -5.11 -15.31
C ASP A 226 -9.63 -5.49 -14.09
N TRP A 227 -8.33 -5.16 -14.11
CA TRP A 227 -7.46 -5.34 -12.94
C TRP A 227 -7.92 -4.51 -11.73
N LEU A 228 -8.22 -3.22 -11.94
CA LEU A 228 -8.73 -2.35 -10.87
C LEU A 228 -10.03 -2.86 -10.26
N ILE A 229 -10.94 -3.38 -11.08
CA ILE A 229 -12.19 -4.00 -10.62
C ILE A 229 -11.88 -5.22 -9.75
N GLY A 230 -10.95 -6.07 -10.19
CA GLY A 230 -10.46 -7.20 -9.40
C GLY A 230 -9.91 -6.76 -8.04
N GLN A 231 -9.07 -5.71 -8.02
CA GLN A 231 -8.52 -5.15 -6.79
C GLN A 231 -9.61 -4.56 -5.87
N CYS A 232 -10.63 -3.91 -6.43
CA CYS A 232 -11.74 -3.37 -5.63
C CYS A 232 -12.64 -4.49 -5.05
N ALA A 233 -12.75 -5.63 -5.74
CA ALA A 233 -13.66 -6.71 -5.36
C ALA A 233 -13.06 -7.74 -4.38
N ASP A 234 -11.80 -8.14 -4.59
CA ASP A 234 -11.17 -9.31 -3.93
C ASP A 234 -9.71 -9.03 -3.51
N GLY A 235 -9.15 -7.88 -3.90
CA GLY A 235 -7.79 -7.47 -3.55
C GLY A 235 -7.79 -6.44 -2.43
N PHE A 236 -7.13 -5.32 -2.68
CA PHE A 236 -7.05 -4.20 -1.73
C PHE A 236 -8.42 -3.76 -1.17
N GLY A 237 -9.46 -3.74 -2.02
CA GLY A 237 -10.82 -3.35 -1.62
C GLY A 237 -11.44 -4.28 -0.57
N GLU A 238 -11.22 -5.59 -0.66
CA GLU A 238 -11.70 -6.54 0.35
C GLU A 238 -10.97 -6.34 1.68
N HIS A 239 -9.65 -6.12 1.64
CA HIS A 239 -8.86 -5.85 2.84
C HIS A 239 -9.34 -4.58 3.55
N VAL A 240 -9.61 -3.50 2.81
CA VAL A 240 -10.16 -2.25 3.36
C VAL A 240 -11.55 -2.45 3.94
N GLU A 241 -12.41 -3.23 3.30
CA GLU A 241 -13.76 -3.53 3.81
C GLU A 241 -13.75 -4.23 5.17
N GLN A 242 -12.65 -4.88 5.54
CA GLN A 242 -12.47 -5.51 6.85
C GLN A 242 -11.92 -4.57 7.93
N GLN A 243 -11.51 -3.35 7.58
CA GLN A 243 -10.97 -2.39 8.54
C GLN A 243 -12.08 -1.47 9.10
N PRO A 244 -12.35 -1.51 10.42
CA PRO A 244 -13.40 -0.69 11.01
C PRO A 244 -12.94 0.76 11.19
N ILE A 245 -13.82 1.70 10.83
CA ILE A 245 -13.75 3.10 11.21
C ILE A 245 -14.70 3.32 12.39
N HIS A 246 -14.16 3.64 13.56
CA HIS A 246 -14.96 3.81 14.77
C HIS A 246 -15.79 5.11 14.71
N THR A 247 -17.12 4.98 14.74
CA THR A 247 -18.06 6.12 14.72
C THR A 247 -18.93 6.15 15.97
N GLU A 248 -19.70 7.23 16.17
CA GLU A 248 -20.66 7.32 17.29
C GLU A 248 -21.82 6.32 17.15
N ASP A 249 -22.14 5.90 15.93
CA ASP A 249 -23.26 5.03 15.60
C ASP A 249 -22.84 3.54 15.46
N GLY A 250 -21.56 3.22 15.63
CA GLY A 250 -20.98 1.87 15.48
C GLY A 250 -19.71 1.86 14.63
N ASP A 251 -19.27 0.67 14.20
CA ASP A 251 -18.10 0.53 13.35
C ASP A 251 -18.51 0.61 11.88
N LEU A 252 -17.99 1.62 11.16
CA LEU A 252 -18.24 1.83 9.73
C LEU A 252 -17.22 1.03 8.91
N PHE A 253 -17.72 0.24 7.99
CA PHE A 253 -16.96 -0.49 6.98
C PHE A 253 -17.30 0.05 5.59
N VAL A 254 -16.28 0.23 4.74
CA VAL A 254 -16.40 0.86 3.43
C VAL A 254 -15.99 -0.12 2.35
N SER A 255 -16.79 -0.20 1.27
CA SER A 255 -16.51 -1.08 0.13
C SER A 255 -16.44 -0.28 -1.17
N PHE A 256 -15.40 -0.57 -1.96
CA PHE A 256 -15.16 0.00 -3.29
C PHE A 256 -15.86 -0.79 -4.40
N TRP A 257 -16.55 -1.88 -4.04
CA TRP A 257 -17.16 -2.78 -5.00
C TRP A 257 -18.51 -3.29 -4.50
N HIS A 258 -19.43 -3.53 -5.44
CA HIS A 258 -20.67 -4.21 -5.13
C HIS A 258 -21.14 -5.04 -6.34
N PRO A 259 -21.85 -6.17 -6.15
CA PRO A 259 -22.26 -7.06 -7.24
C PRO A 259 -23.44 -6.52 -8.07
N GLY A 260 -24.03 -5.37 -7.71
CA GLY A 260 -25.20 -4.82 -8.38
C GLY A 260 -24.93 -4.23 -9.77
N ASP A 261 -25.95 -4.22 -10.62
CA ASP A 261 -25.90 -3.71 -12.01
C ASP A 261 -25.53 -2.21 -12.13
N SER A 262 -25.56 -1.47 -11.01
CA SER A 262 -25.15 -0.07 -10.95
C SER A 262 -23.64 0.12 -10.76
N TYR A 263 -22.86 -0.96 -10.66
CA TYR A 263 -21.42 -0.88 -10.47
C TYR A 263 -20.75 -0.41 -11.76
N PHE A 264 -19.77 0.47 -11.61
CA PHE A 264 -18.93 0.91 -12.71
C PHE A 264 -17.54 1.19 -12.21
N LEU A 265 -16.57 1.09 -13.10
CA LEU A 265 -15.24 1.65 -12.92
C LEU A 265 -14.89 2.38 -14.22
N CYS A 266 -14.72 3.68 -14.14
CA CYS A 266 -14.54 4.52 -15.31
C CYS A 266 -13.50 5.61 -15.08
N THR A 267 -12.97 6.16 -16.17
CA THR A 267 -12.05 7.30 -16.06
C THR A 267 -12.79 8.56 -15.61
N GLU A 268 -12.05 9.57 -15.15
CA GLU A 268 -12.60 10.88 -14.83
C GLU A 268 -13.41 11.49 -15.99
N ASP A 269 -12.95 11.30 -17.23
CA ASP A 269 -13.61 11.80 -18.44
C ASP A 269 -14.94 11.07 -18.75
N GLU A 270 -15.06 9.80 -18.34
CA GLU A 270 -16.24 8.95 -18.54
C GLU A 270 -17.26 9.04 -17.38
N LEU A 271 -16.89 9.70 -16.28
CA LEU A 271 -17.65 9.67 -15.03
C LEU A 271 -19.09 10.15 -15.18
N ASP A 272 -19.32 11.21 -15.96
CA ASP A 272 -20.66 11.73 -16.19
C ASP A 272 -21.57 10.73 -16.90
N ASP A 273 -21.06 10.08 -17.95
CA ASP A 273 -21.80 9.08 -18.71
C ASP A 273 -22.10 7.83 -17.84
N CYS A 274 -21.13 7.39 -17.02
CA CYS A 274 -21.31 6.27 -16.10
C CYS A 274 -22.36 6.55 -15.01
N ILE A 275 -22.37 7.76 -14.45
CA ILE A 275 -23.36 8.18 -13.47
C ILE A 275 -24.77 8.23 -14.10
N GLU A 276 -24.89 8.73 -15.33
CA GLU A 276 -26.19 8.77 -16.03
C GLU A 276 -26.70 7.36 -16.36
N ASN A 277 -25.83 6.48 -16.85
CA ASN A 277 -26.20 5.10 -17.20
C ASN A 277 -26.58 4.25 -15.97
N SER A 278 -25.87 4.40 -14.86
CA SER A 278 -26.17 3.69 -13.61
C SER A 278 -27.49 4.15 -12.97
N GLN A 279 -27.86 5.43 -13.10
CA GLN A 279 -29.14 5.94 -12.62
C GLN A 279 -30.31 5.62 -13.57
N GLY A 280 -30.04 5.53 -14.88
CA GLY A 280 -31.04 5.21 -15.91
C GLY A 280 -31.63 3.80 -15.79
N MET A 281 -30.89 2.84 -15.23
CA MET A 281 -31.40 1.47 -15.00
C MET A 281 -32.46 1.38 -13.89
N GLN A 282 -32.57 2.39 -13.01
CA GLN A 282 -33.52 2.37 -11.89
C GLN A 282 -34.98 2.72 -12.31
N PHE A 283 -35.20 3.25 -13.51
CA PHE A 283 -36.54 3.62 -14.02
C PHE A 283 -37.15 2.61 -15.02
N GLY A 284 -36.53 1.45 -15.20
CA GLY A 284 -36.92 0.44 -16.21
C GLY A 284 -37.92 -0.64 -15.77
N GLY A 285 -38.48 -0.57 -14.56
CA GLY A 285 -39.46 -1.55 -14.07
C GLY A 285 -40.89 -1.03 -14.10
N ILE A 286 -41.66 -1.40 -15.13
CA ILE A 286 -43.14 -1.35 -15.15
C ILE A 286 -43.68 -2.73 -14.80
#